data_AF-A0A158P060-F1
#
_entry.id   AF-A0A158P060-F1
#
_cell.length_a   1.000
_cell.length_b   1.000
_cell.length_c   1.000
_cell.angle_alpha   90.00
_cell.angle_beta   90.00
_cell.angle_gamma   90.00
#
_symmetry.space_group_name_H-M   'P 1'
#
loop_
_entity.id
_entity.type
_entity.pdbx_description
1 polymer ?
#
loop_
_entity_poly.entity_id
_entity_poly.type
_entity_poly.pdbx_seq_one_letter_code
_entity_poly.pdbx_strand_id
1 'polypeptide(L)'
;MQVLWNTLVMCCTGFVIIISKLISNAMYEVLWYNMPSCDSRIILFMILRCQKRLTITAGRFIDLTLEGFTSIVKASVSYISVLNAMY
;
A
#
# COMPACT_ATOMS: atom_id res chain seq x y z
N MET A 1 -1.34 -13.32 22.26
CA MET A 1 -1.25 -13.94 20.92
C MET A 1 -2.06 -13.21 19.84
N GLN A 2 -3.24 -12.66 20.12
CA GLN A 2 -4.10 -12.04 19.10
C GLN A 2 -3.59 -10.68 18.56
N VAL A 3 -2.94 -9.88 19.40
CA VAL A 3 -2.41 -8.56 19.00
C VAL A 3 -1.27 -8.68 17.99
N LEU A 4 -0.36 -9.66 18.18
CA LEU A 4 0.75 -9.96 17.27
C LEU A 4 0.26 -10.37 15.88
N TRP A 5 -0.81 -11.17 15.81
CA TRP A 5 -1.40 -11.58 14.54
C TRP A 5 -1.97 -10.37 13.78
N ASN A 6 -2.73 -9.52 14.48
CA ASN A 6 -3.31 -8.33 13.86
C ASN A 6 -2.25 -7.32 13.40
N THR A 7 -1.17 -7.11 14.17
CA THR A 7 -0.08 -6.24 13.73
C THR A 7 0.69 -6.81 12.53
N LEU A 8 0.89 -8.13 12.46
CA LEU A 8 1.50 -8.78 11.29
C LEU A 8 0.62 -8.60 10.04
N VAL A 9 -0.70 -8.81 10.16
CA VAL A 9 -1.64 -8.62 9.05
C VAL A 9 -1.65 -7.17 8.54
N MET A 10 -1.65 -6.20 9.46
CA MET A 10 -1.59 -4.77 9.12
C MET A 10 -0.24 -4.40 8.46
N CYS A 11 0.86 -4.99 8.91
CA CYS A 11 2.19 -4.77 8.30
C CYS A 11 2.27 -5.38 6.89
N CYS A 12 1.83 -6.61 6.70
CA CYS A 12 1.85 -7.29 5.40
C CYS A 12 0.98 -6.56 4.37
N THR A 13 -0.20 -6.08 4.77
CA THR A 13 -1.08 -5.30 3.87
C THR A 13 -0.43 -3.97 3.46
N GLY A 14 0.16 -3.23 4.40
CA GLY A 14 0.91 -2.01 4.09
C GLY A 14 2.10 -2.26 3.15
N PHE A 15 2.88 -3.32 3.39
CA PHE A 15 4.03 -3.68 2.56
C PHE A 15 3.62 -4.01 1.11
N VAL A 16 2.54 -4.80 0.93
CA VAL A 16 2.00 -5.15 -0.40
C VAL A 16 1.53 -3.91 -1.18
N ILE A 17 0.96 -2.92 -0.50
CA ILE A 17 0.53 -1.67 -1.15
C ILE A 17 1.75 -0.86 -1.62
N ILE A 18 2.77 -0.72 -0.78
CA ILE A 18 3.98 0.05 -1.09
C ILE A 18 4.75 -0.60 -2.26
N ILE A 19 4.96 -1.92 -2.20
CA ILE A 19 5.70 -2.66 -3.22
C ILE A 19 5.00 -2.60 -4.59
N SER A 20 3.66 -2.71 -4.60
CA SER A 20 2.87 -2.61 -5.84
C SER A 20 2.98 -1.23 -6.49
N LYS A 21 3.01 -0.16 -5.69
CA LYS A 21 3.18 1.22 -6.18
C LYS A 21 4.59 1.46 -6.73
N LEU A 22 5.61 0.93 -6.05
CA LEU A 22 7.01 0.96 -6.50
C LEU A 22 7.20 0.25 -7.85
N ILE A 23 6.67 -0.96 -7.99
CA ILE A 23 6.72 -1.72 -9.26
C ILE A 23 6.01 -0.94 -10.37
N SER A 24 4.83 -0.40 -10.11
CA SER A 24 4.10 0.39 -11.11
C SER A 24 4.90 1.62 -11.55
N ASN A 25 5.60 2.28 -10.63
CA ASN A 25 6.41 3.44 -10.94
C ASN A 25 7.65 3.05 -11.77
N ALA A 26 8.34 1.97 -11.39
CA ALA A 26 9.48 1.44 -12.14
C ALA A 26 9.08 1.01 -13.56
N MET A 27 7.91 0.38 -13.72
CA MET A 27 7.35 0.02 -15.03
C MET A 27 6.98 1.24 -15.87
N TYR A 28 6.59 2.35 -15.24
CA TYR A 28 6.25 3.60 -15.94
C TYR A 28 7.50 4.31 -16.48
N GLU A 29 8.62 4.24 -15.75
CA GLU A 29 9.93 4.79 -16.15
C GLU A 29 10.63 3.96 -17.24
N VAL A 30 10.17 2.73 -17.50
CA VAL A 30 10.65 1.95 -18.65
C VAL A 30 10.21 2.63 -19.95
N LEU A 31 11.11 2.71 -20.93
CA LEU A 31 10.88 3.20 -22.29
C LEU A 31 9.94 2.25 -23.08
N TRP A 32 8.72 2.06 -22.60
CA TRP A 32 7.72 1.15 -23.16
C TRP A 32 7.34 1.50 -24.60
N TYR A 33 7.48 2.76 -24.98
CA TYR A 33 7.27 3.26 -26.35
C TYR A 33 8.29 2.72 -27.35
N ASN A 34 9.46 2.29 -26.89
CA ASN A 34 10.57 1.81 -27.73
C ASN A 34 10.68 0.28 -27.75
N MET A 35 9.73 -0.42 -27.11
CA MET A 35 9.67 -1.89 -27.04
C MET A 35 8.71 -2.47 -28.08
N PRO A 36 8.89 -3.75 -28.46
CA PRO A 36 7.96 -4.43 -29.35
C PRO A 36 6.53 -4.41 -28.80
N SER A 37 5.55 -4.43 -29.71
CA SER A 37 4.11 -4.27 -29.40
C SER A 37 3.54 -5.31 -28.44
N CYS A 38 4.17 -6.48 -28.32
CA CYS A 38 3.81 -7.51 -27.34
C CYS A 38 4.15 -7.09 -25.90
N ASP A 39 5.37 -6.59 -25.67
CA ASP A 39 5.87 -6.26 -24.33
C ASP A 39 5.23 -4.98 -23.80
N SER A 40 5.02 -3.98 -24.67
CA SER A 40 4.32 -2.74 -24.30
C SER A 40 2.88 -3.00 -23.84
N ARG A 41 2.16 -3.95 -24.46
CA ARG A 41 0.84 -4.39 -23.99
C ARG A 41 0.90 -5.03 -22.60
N ILE A 42 1.89 -5.89 -22.35
CA ILE A 42 2.07 -6.55 -21.05
C ILE A 42 2.36 -5.52 -19.96
N ILE A 43 3.26 -4.57 -20.22
CA ILE A 43 3.58 -3.48 -19.29
C ILE A 43 2.34 -2.62 -19.01
N LEU A 44 1.58 -2.25 -20.05
CA LEU A 44 0.34 -1.49 -19.90
C LEU A 44 -0.68 -2.25 -19.02
N PHE A 45 -0.88 -3.55 -19.28
CA PHE A 45 -1.75 -4.39 -18.45
C PHE A 45 -1.26 -4.47 -17.00
N MET A 46 0.05 -4.55 -16.78
CA MET A 46 0.64 -4.61 -15.43
C MET A 46 0.44 -3.29 -14.67
N ILE A 47 0.69 -2.14 -15.31
CA ILE A 47 0.44 -0.82 -14.73
C ILE A 47 -1.05 -0.66 -14.39
N LEU A 48 -1.95 -1.07 -15.30
CA LEU A 48 -3.40 -0.98 -15.09
C LEU A 48 -3.89 -1.87 -13.92
N ARG A 49 -3.26 -3.04 -13.73
CA ARG A 49 -3.53 -3.95 -12.61
C ARG A 49 -2.99 -3.41 -11.30
N CYS A 50 -1.80 -2.82 -11.28
CA CYS A 50 -1.17 -2.24 -10.09
C CYS A 50 -1.83 -0.91 -9.65
N GLN A 51 -2.38 -0.13 -10.60
CA GLN A 51 -3.15 1.08 -10.29
C GLN A 51 -4.58 0.80 -9.83
N LYS A 52 -5.10 -0.41 -10.07
CA LYS A 52 -6.41 -0.79 -9.55
C LYS A 52 -6.32 -0.74 -8.04
N ARG A 53 -7.05 0.23 -7.44
CA ARG A 53 -7.06 0.46 -5.98
C ARG A 53 -7.15 -0.90 -5.29
N LEU A 54 -6.10 -1.27 -4.58
CA LEU A 54 -6.14 -2.29 -3.53
C LEU A 54 -6.94 -1.71 -2.36
N THR A 55 -8.18 -1.28 -2.63
CA THR A 55 -9.18 -0.94 -1.61
C THR A 55 -9.63 -2.27 -1.03
N ILE A 56 -8.81 -2.80 -0.14
CA ILE A 56 -9.24 -3.84 0.78
C ILE A 56 -10.19 -3.14 1.73
N THR A 57 -11.49 -3.21 1.43
CA THR A 57 -12.50 -2.59 2.26
C THR A 57 -12.67 -3.45 3.51
N ALA A 58 -12.15 -3.01 4.64
CA ALA A 58 -12.37 -3.68 5.91
C ALA A 58 -13.79 -3.33 6.40
N GLY A 59 -14.70 -4.30 6.31
CA GLY A 59 -16.04 -4.20 6.90
C GLY A 59 -16.94 -3.10 6.32
N ARG A 60 -16.69 -2.59 5.10
CA ARG A 60 -17.47 -1.50 4.46
C ARG A 60 -17.35 -0.11 5.10
N PHE A 61 -16.56 0.05 6.16
CA PHE A 61 -16.42 1.31 6.90
C PHE A 61 -15.11 2.05 6.61
N ILE A 62 -14.04 1.34 6.24
CA ILE A 62 -12.73 1.94 6.01
C ILE A 62 -12.14 1.35 4.72
N ASP A 63 -11.93 2.20 3.72
CA ASP A 63 -11.04 1.88 2.63
C ASP A 63 -9.61 1.89 3.17
N LEU A 64 -8.98 0.71 3.23
CA LEU A 64 -7.55 0.58 3.57
C LEU A 64 -6.70 1.14 2.42
N THR A 65 -6.72 2.46 2.29
CA THR A 65 -5.78 3.20 1.46
C THR A 65 -4.48 3.39 2.24
N LEU A 66 -3.37 3.62 1.52
CA LEU A 66 -2.08 3.98 2.14
C LEU A 66 -2.24 5.15 3.12
N GLU A 67 -3.09 6.11 2.77
CA GLU A 67 -3.41 7.26 3.59
C GLU A 67 -4.12 6.88 4.90
N GLY A 68 -5.12 5.99 4.82
CA GLY A 68 -5.80 5.43 6.00
C GLY A 68 -4.85 4.69 6.94
N PHE A 69 -3.96 3.84 6.39
CA PHE A 69 -2.94 3.15 7.19
C PHE A 69 -1.99 4.14 7.88
N THR A 70 -1.50 5.14 7.14
CA THR A 70 -0.57 6.15 7.67
C THR A 70 -1.21 6.98 8.78
N SER A 71 -2.49 7.31 8.63
CA SER A 71 -3.28 8.03 9.64
C SER A 71 -3.44 7.21 10.93
N ILE A 72 -3.75 5.92 10.81
CA ILE A 72 -3.87 5.00 11.97
C ILE A 72 -2.52 4.89 12.72
N VAL A 73 -1.42 4.70 11.99
CA VAL A 73 -0.07 4.64 12.58
C VAL A 73 0.28 5.96 13.27
N LYS A 74 -0.02 7.09 12.63
CA LYS A 74 0.23 8.43 13.21
C LYS A 74 -0.57 8.66 14.49
N ALA A 75 -1.85 8.26 14.51
CA ALA A 75 -2.70 8.38 15.70
C ALA A 75 -2.19 7.50 16.85
N SER A 76 -1.74 6.27 16.55
CA SER A 76 -1.21 5.36 17.57
C SER A 76 0.13 5.84 18.14
N VAL A 77 1.05 6.32 17.31
CA VAL A 77 2.30 6.95 17.79
C VAL A 77 2.02 8.21 18.61
N SER A 78 1.07 9.05 18.18
CA SER A 78 0.65 10.24 18.94
C SER A 78 0.14 9.86 20.33
N TYR A 79 -0.68 8.81 20.43
CA TYR A 79 -1.17 8.32 21.73
C TYR A 79 -0.04 7.86 22.65
N ILE A 80 0.92 7.09 22.11
CA ILE A 80 2.10 6.64 22.86
C ILE A 80 2.93 7.85 23.31
N SER A 81 3.11 8.85 22.44
CA SER A 81 3.88 10.06 22.77
C SER A 81 3.27 10.87 23.91
N VAL A 82 1.93 10.98 23.96
CA VAL A 82 1.23 11.66 25.07
C VAL A 82 1.39 10.86 26.35
N LEU A 83 1.22 9.54 26.31
CA LEU A 83 1.44 8.66 27.46
C LEU A 83 2.86 8.77 28.01
N ASN A 84 3.87 8.83 27.14
CA ASN A 84 5.28 8.98 27.50
C ASN A 84 5.65 10.41 27.96
N ALA A 85 4.81 11.41 27.71
CA ALA A 85 5.01 12.77 28.21
C ALA A 85 4.36 12.98 29.58
N MET A 86 3.34 12.17 29.91
CA MET A 86 2.57 12.24 31.15
C MET A 86 3.15 11.34 32.25
N TYR A 87 3.96 10.34 31.88
CA TYR A 87 4.69 9.43 32.77
C TYR A 87 6.20 9.67 32.63
#